data_AF-A0AAJ6TG54-F1
#
_entry.id   AF-A0AAJ6TG54-F1
#
_cell.length_a   1.000
_cell.length_b   1.000
_cell.length_c   1.000
_cell.angle_alpha   90.00
_cell.angle_beta   90.00
_cell.angle_gamma   90.00
#
_symmetry.space_group_name_H-M   'P 1'
#
loop_
_entity.id
_entity.type
_entity.pdbx_description
1 polymer ?
#
loop_
_entity_poly.entity_id
_entity_poly.type
_entity_poly.pdbx_seq_one_letter_code
_entity_poly.pdbx_strand_id
1 'polypeptide(L)'
;MAYASHLFQHSKKLRIHQRADLARWLSNDSQLFGGKRNDAWAVIEKRRYSSAAANSTVMSFGASKKDVSGTIMKVGSPIAGPLFMKDFACSQVHWKRGFSSDSGLPPHQEIGMPSLSPTMTEGNIARWLKKEGDKISTGEVLCEVETDKATVEMECMEEGYLAKILKGDGSKEIKLGEVIAITVEDEEDIAKFKDYNPSASGSGATSANEASAPTPPASQKEEVEKPASLPEPKISKPSAAPDGDRTFASPLARKLAEDHNVPLSSIKGTGPDGHIVKADIEDYLASRGKEAPVTKPVAKDTSAPALDYVDIPHSQIRKVTASRLLFSKQTIPHYYLTVDTCVDKLMGLRSQLNSIQETSGGKRISVNDLVIKAAALALRKVPQCNSSWTDNYIRQYNNVNINVAVQTDNGLYVPVIRDADKKGLSKIADEVKNLAQKAKENSLKPEDYEGGTFTVSNLGGPFGIKQFCAIINPPQSGILAIGSAEKRVIPGSGPDDFKSASFMSVTLSCDHRVIDGAIGAEWLKAFKGYIENPESMLL
;
A
#
# COMPACT_ATOMS: atom_id res chain seq x y z
N MET A 1 -34.36 -47.62 -39.65
CA MET A 1 -33.74 -46.34 -39.24
C MET A 1 -34.13 -46.16 -37.77
N ALA A 2 -33.32 -46.53 -36.77
CA ALA A 2 -31.94 -46.14 -36.44
C ALA A 2 -31.86 -44.70 -35.87
N TYR A 3 -31.18 -44.55 -34.73
CA TYR A 3 -30.92 -43.32 -33.96
C TYR A 3 -32.06 -42.69 -33.14
N ALA A 4 -32.47 -43.39 -32.06
CA ALA A 4 -33.12 -42.75 -30.89
C ALA A 4 -32.81 -43.42 -29.53
N SER A 5 -31.83 -44.33 -29.47
CA SER A 5 -31.67 -45.30 -28.36
C SER A 5 -30.35 -45.18 -27.57
N HIS A 6 -29.57 -44.10 -27.73
CA HIS A 6 -28.18 -44.04 -27.23
C HIS A 6 -27.85 -42.99 -26.15
N LEU A 7 -28.84 -42.28 -25.59
CA LEU A 7 -28.62 -41.26 -24.54
C LEU A 7 -29.19 -41.61 -23.15
N PHE A 8 -30.01 -42.66 -23.01
CA PHE A 8 -30.62 -43.04 -21.72
C PHE A 8 -29.87 -44.12 -20.92
N GLN A 9 -28.70 -44.59 -21.38
CA GLN A 9 -27.95 -45.67 -20.71
C GLN A 9 -26.73 -45.23 -19.89
N HIS A 10 -26.35 -43.94 -19.86
CA HIS A 10 -25.16 -43.50 -19.11
C HIS A 10 -25.41 -43.00 -17.67
N SER A 11 -26.67 -42.79 -17.25
CA SER A 11 -26.98 -42.34 -15.87
C SER A 11 -27.10 -43.46 -14.83
N LYS A 12 -27.11 -44.74 -15.23
CA LYS A 12 -27.27 -45.90 -14.33
C LYS A 12 -25.97 -46.53 -13.81
N LYS A 13 -24.80 -46.25 -14.40
CA LYS A 13 -23.52 -46.86 -13.98
C LYS A 13 -22.71 -46.07 -12.93
N LEU A 14 -23.12 -44.86 -12.57
CA LEU A 14 -22.43 -44.01 -11.57
C LEU A 14 -23.07 -44.00 -10.16
N ARG A 15 -24.16 -44.75 -9.92
CA ARG A 15 -24.82 -44.83 -8.60
C ARG A 15 -24.45 -46.05 -7.75
N ILE A 16 -23.43 -46.81 -8.14
CA ILE A 16 -23.06 -48.09 -7.47
C ILE A 16 -21.72 -48.00 -6.70
N HIS A 17 -20.91 -46.94 -6.90
CA HIS A 17 -19.56 -46.84 -6.32
C HIS A 17 -19.36 -45.82 -5.17
N GLN A 18 -20.43 -45.26 -4.59
CA GLN A 18 -20.34 -44.41 -3.37
C GLN A 18 -21.28 -44.88 -2.25
N ARG A 19 -21.24 -46.18 -1.94
CA ARG A 19 -21.95 -46.76 -0.78
C ARG A 19 -21.12 -47.80 -0.02
N ALA A 20 -19.78 -47.74 -0.15
CA ALA A 20 -18.85 -48.76 0.37
C ALA A 20 -17.92 -48.28 1.52
N ASP A 21 -17.70 -46.97 1.70
CA ASP A 21 -16.68 -46.45 2.65
C ASP A 21 -17.27 -45.66 3.84
N LEU A 22 -18.50 -45.99 4.25
CA LEU A 22 -19.18 -45.35 5.39
C LEU A 22 -19.67 -46.38 6.43
N ALA A 23 -18.77 -47.29 6.81
CA ALA A 23 -19.03 -48.32 7.82
C ALA A 23 -17.73 -48.85 8.50
N ARG A 24 -16.85 -47.96 9.00
CA ARG A 24 -15.68 -48.40 9.80
C ARG A 24 -15.04 -47.30 10.66
N TRP A 25 -15.70 -46.91 11.76
CA TRP A 25 -15.03 -46.52 13.02
C TRP A 25 -16.06 -46.33 14.15
N LEU A 26 -16.24 -47.37 14.97
CA LEU A 26 -16.77 -47.32 16.35
C LEU A 26 -16.88 -48.76 16.88
N SER A 27 -15.92 -49.20 17.70
CA SER A 27 -16.11 -50.04 18.90
C SER A 27 -14.78 -50.62 19.42
N ASN A 28 -14.76 -50.89 20.73
CA ASN A 28 -13.66 -51.33 21.60
C ASN A 28 -12.61 -50.22 21.88
N ASP A 29 -12.21 -49.98 23.12
CA ASP A 29 -12.32 -50.83 24.31
C ASP A 29 -13.31 -50.40 25.41
N SER A 30 -13.61 -51.36 26.27
CA SER A 30 -14.57 -51.32 27.38
C SER A 30 -13.90 -51.64 28.72
N GLN A 31 -14.27 -50.92 29.79
CA GLN A 31 -14.39 -51.41 31.19
C GLN A 31 -14.95 -50.24 32.04
N LEU A 32 -16.19 -50.27 32.54
CA LEU A 32 -16.77 -51.04 33.67
C LEU A 32 -16.34 -50.57 35.07
N PHE A 33 -17.14 -49.67 35.66
CA PHE A 33 -17.63 -49.63 37.06
C PHE A 33 -18.52 -48.37 37.18
N GLY A 34 -19.72 -48.33 37.78
CA GLY A 34 -20.52 -49.37 38.42
C GLY A 34 -21.19 -48.87 39.70
N GLY A 35 -22.33 -48.15 39.64
CA GLY A 35 -23.07 -47.79 40.87
C GLY A 35 -24.12 -46.66 40.80
N LYS A 36 -25.40 -47.04 40.68
CA LYS A 36 -26.64 -46.47 41.28
C LYS A 36 -26.68 -44.96 41.67
N ARG A 37 -27.57 -44.15 41.06
CA ARG A 37 -29.00 -43.94 41.44
C ARG A 37 -29.23 -43.31 42.83
N ASN A 38 -29.67 -42.05 42.89
CA ASN A 38 -31.09 -41.68 43.02
C ASN A 38 -31.32 -40.16 43.10
N ASP A 39 -32.53 -39.74 42.73
CA ASP A 39 -33.05 -38.37 42.87
C ASP A 39 -33.33 -37.97 44.33
N ALA A 40 -33.34 -36.66 44.63
CA ALA A 40 -34.56 -35.89 44.95
C ALA A 40 -34.37 -34.71 45.94
N TRP A 41 -35.36 -33.81 45.88
CA TRP A 41 -35.78 -32.80 46.87
C TRP A 41 -35.20 -31.38 46.82
N ALA A 42 -36.04 -30.47 47.31
CA ALA A 42 -36.02 -29.03 47.07
C ALA A 42 -36.45 -28.26 48.34
N VAL A 43 -36.12 -26.95 48.37
CA VAL A 43 -36.69 -25.89 49.24
C VAL A 43 -36.37 -25.99 50.75
N ILE A 44 -35.83 -24.90 51.34
CA ILE A 44 -36.38 -24.13 52.49
C ILE A 44 -35.44 -22.97 52.93
N GLU A 45 -36.04 -21.77 52.98
CA GLU A 45 -35.85 -20.54 53.77
C GLU A 45 -34.54 -20.00 54.44
N LYS A 46 -34.31 -18.70 54.16
CA LYS A 46 -34.10 -17.54 55.08
C LYS A 46 -33.16 -17.60 56.32
N ARG A 47 -32.24 -16.61 56.37
CA ARG A 47 -32.13 -15.55 57.42
C ARG A 47 -31.38 -14.35 56.80
N ARG A 48 -32.01 -13.19 56.55
CA ARG A 48 -32.15 -12.02 57.45
C ARG A 48 -30.87 -11.59 58.18
N TYR A 49 -30.35 -10.42 57.78
CA TYR A 49 -30.09 -9.32 58.73
C TYR A 49 -30.75 -8.04 58.22
N SER A 50 -31.11 -7.15 59.14
CA SER A 50 -31.90 -5.94 58.87
C SER A 50 -31.57 -4.85 59.87
N SER A 51 -31.37 -3.62 59.40
CA SER A 51 -31.67 -2.37 60.09
C SER A 51 -31.75 -1.28 59.02
N ALA A 52 -32.95 -0.89 58.59
CA ALA A 52 -33.78 0.17 59.20
C ALA A 52 -33.21 1.58 58.84
N ALA A 53 -33.83 2.33 57.93
CA ALA A 53 -35.08 3.12 58.07
C ALA A 53 -34.78 4.55 58.62
N ALA A 54 -35.49 5.62 58.26
CA ALA A 54 -36.71 5.73 57.46
C ALA A 54 -36.89 7.17 56.88
N ASN A 55 -37.75 7.29 55.86
CA ASN A 55 -38.83 8.29 55.67
C ASN A 55 -38.56 9.83 55.83
N SER A 56 -39.19 10.75 55.08
CA SER A 56 -40.15 10.68 53.95
C SER A 56 -40.61 12.10 53.53
N THR A 57 -41.07 12.29 52.27
CA THR A 57 -42.30 13.07 51.90
C THR A 57 -42.32 14.63 52.12
N VAL A 58 -42.82 15.53 51.26
CA VAL A 58 -43.38 15.56 49.87
C VAL A 58 -43.61 17.04 49.45
N MET A 59 -43.48 17.41 48.14
CA MET A 59 -44.08 18.58 47.42
C MET A 59 -43.91 20.05 47.97
N SER A 60 -44.06 21.15 47.21
CA SER A 60 -44.14 21.46 45.77
C SER A 60 -44.03 23.00 45.52
N PHE A 61 -44.02 23.42 44.24
CA PHE A 61 -44.38 24.77 43.71
C PHE A 61 -43.52 26.02 44.02
N GLY A 62 -43.36 26.89 43.01
CA GLY A 62 -42.96 28.30 43.16
C GLY A 62 -42.02 28.83 42.06
N ALA A 63 -42.39 29.91 41.36
CA ALA A 63 -41.61 30.53 40.27
C ALA A 63 -41.43 32.05 40.51
N SER A 64 -40.38 32.70 39.94
CA SER A 64 -40.45 34.07 39.35
C SER A 64 -39.12 34.64 38.78
N LYS A 65 -39.15 35.15 37.53
CA LYS A 65 -38.64 36.45 36.97
C LYS A 65 -37.24 37.04 37.40
N LYS A 66 -36.33 37.39 36.45
CA LYS A 66 -36.12 38.68 35.68
C LYS A 66 -35.62 39.87 36.55
N ASP A 67 -34.81 40.88 36.15
CA ASP A 67 -34.29 41.48 34.88
C ASP A 67 -32.95 42.28 35.19
N VAL A 68 -31.89 42.37 34.33
CA VAL A 68 -31.45 43.46 33.37
C VAL A 68 -30.54 44.64 33.89
N SER A 69 -29.60 45.11 33.01
CA SER A 69 -28.74 46.34 33.04
C SER A 69 -27.37 46.25 33.77
N GLY A 70 -26.26 46.96 33.47
CA GLY A 70 -25.92 47.95 32.42
C GLY A 70 -25.72 49.39 32.96
N THR A 71 -24.76 50.27 32.54
CA THR A 71 -23.65 50.24 31.54
C THR A 71 -22.69 51.48 31.75
N ILE A 72 -21.56 51.62 30.99
CA ILE A 72 -20.79 52.87 30.61
C ILE A 72 -19.32 53.04 31.11
N MET A 73 -18.50 53.74 30.28
CA MET A 73 -17.02 53.82 30.18
C MET A 73 -16.37 55.08 30.82
N LYS A 74 -15.03 55.08 31.03
CA LYS A 74 -14.06 56.00 30.34
C LYS A 74 -12.55 55.80 30.65
N VAL A 75 -11.75 55.64 29.59
CA VAL A 75 -10.46 56.30 29.19
C VAL A 75 -9.35 56.59 30.22
N GLY A 76 -8.11 56.13 29.91
CA GLY A 76 -6.85 56.73 30.40
C GLY A 76 -5.60 55.82 30.26
N SER A 77 -4.60 56.21 29.46
CA SER A 77 -3.29 55.54 29.23
C SER A 77 -2.23 56.65 28.98
N PRO A 78 -0.88 56.42 28.88
CA PRO A 78 -0.08 55.18 28.96
C PRO A 78 1.21 55.30 29.83
N ILE A 79 2.07 54.24 29.86
CA ILE A 79 3.51 54.25 29.48
C ILE A 79 4.22 52.89 29.76
N ALA A 80 4.96 52.41 28.74
CA ALA A 80 6.11 51.47 28.72
C ALA A 80 6.03 49.99 29.23
N GLY A 81 6.50 49.07 28.35
CA GLY A 81 7.14 47.79 28.75
C GLY A 81 6.51 46.52 28.12
N PRO A 82 7.23 45.71 27.30
CA PRO A 82 6.58 44.97 26.22
C PRO A 82 6.18 43.50 26.50
N LEU A 83 5.31 43.00 25.60
CA LEU A 83 4.71 41.67 25.60
C LEU A 83 5.64 40.53 25.14
N PHE A 84 5.36 39.32 25.61
CA PHE A 84 5.65 38.08 24.90
C PHE A 84 4.34 37.54 24.28
N MET A 85 4.19 37.64 22.96
CA MET A 85 3.26 36.83 22.18
C MET A 85 4.05 35.79 21.38
N LYS A 86 3.45 34.60 21.18
CA LYS A 86 4.09 33.46 20.55
C LYS A 86 3.37 33.17 19.23
N ASP A 87 3.86 33.78 18.16
CA ASP A 87 3.28 33.62 16.83
C ASP A 87 3.53 32.22 16.24
N PHE A 88 2.56 31.76 15.45
CA PHE A 88 2.71 30.58 14.61
C PHE A 88 3.59 30.92 13.41
N ALA A 89 4.87 30.52 13.46
CA ALA A 89 5.78 30.69 12.35
C ALA A 89 5.42 29.75 11.18
N CYS A 90 5.10 30.34 10.03
CA CYS A 90 5.12 29.64 8.74
C CYS A 90 6.56 29.20 8.44
N SER A 91 6.76 27.94 8.02
CA SER A 91 8.10 27.42 7.73
C SER A 91 8.64 28.02 6.41
N GLN A 92 9.39 29.12 6.52
CA GLN A 92 10.16 29.64 5.39
C GLN A 92 11.20 28.61 4.95
N VAL A 93 11.07 28.09 3.72
CA VAL A 93 12.07 27.20 3.11
C VAL A 93 13.34 28.02 2.85
N HIS A 94 14.38 27.77 3.65
CA HIS A 94 15.68 28.41 3.48
C HIS A 94 16.45 27.68 2.38
N TRP A 95 16.42 28.21 1.16
CA TRP A 95 17.34 27.79 0.10
C TRP A 95 18.76 28.20 0.53
N LYS A 96 19.64 27.22 0.75
CA LYS A 96 21.05 27.51 1.02
C LYS A 96 21.73 27.91 -0.29
N ARG A 97 22.28 29.11 -0.35
CA ARG A 97 23.22 29.50 -1.42
C ARG A 97 24.44 28.57 -1.38
N GLY A 98 24.49 27.62 -2.31
CA GLY A 98 25.68 26.87 -2.67
C GLY A 98 26.32 27.50 -3.88
N PHE A 99 27.29 28.41 -3.70
CA PHE A 99 28.18 28.80 -4.79
C PHE A 99 29.13 27.63 -5.05
N SER A 100 28.85 26.83 -6.07
CA SER A 100 29.77 25.79 -6.53
C SER A 100 30.99 26.47 -7.16
N SER A 101 32.08 26.52 -6.41
CA SER A 101 33.35 27.11 -6.83
C SER A 101 34.38 26.01 -7.07
N ASP A 102 34.08 25.13 -8.02
CA ASP A 102 35.06 24.18 -8.55
C ASP A 102 35.56 24.61 -9.95
N SER A 103 36.88 24.52 -10.12
CA SER A 103 37.67 24.78 -11.33
C SER A 103 37.11 25.72 -12.41
N GLY A 104 37.29 27.03 -12.25
CA GLY A 104 37.37 27.98 -13.38
C GLY A 104 36.06 28.38 -14.08
N LEU A 105 34.90 27.97 -13.57
CA LEU A 105 33.60 28.41 -14.07
C LEU A 105 33.10 29.70 -13.36
N PRO A 106 32.29 30.52 -14.04
CA PRO A 106 31.66 31.71 -13.46
C PRO A 106 30.71 31.40 -12.27
N PRO A 107 30.28 32.43 -11.52
CA PRO A 107 29.22 32.28 -10.51
C PRO A 107 27.96 31.71 -11.17
N HIS A 108 27.56 30.51 -10.76
CA HIS A 108 26.40 29.81 -11.29
C HIS A 108 25.63 29.14 -10.16
N GLN A 109 24.35 28.89 -10.43
CA GLN A 109 23.41 28.32 -9.49
C GLN A 109 22.85 27.02 -10.07
N GLU A 110 22.97 25.94 -9.31
CA GLU A 110 22.36 24.66 -9.64
C GLU A 110 20.90 24.63 -9.15
N ILE A 111 19.96 24.56 -10.09
CA ILE A 111 18.54 24.33 -9.77
C ILE A 111 18.36 22.83 -9.60
N GLY A 112 18.14 22.40 -8.35
CA GLY A 112 17.73 21.03 -8.00
C GLY A 112 16.22 20.84 -8.07
N MET A 113 15.77 19.61 -8.33
CA MET A 113 14.34 19.25 -8.33
C MET A 113 13.68 19.58 -6.96
N PRO A 114 12.71 20.53 -6.91
CA PRO A 114 12.10 20.96 -5.66
C PRO A 114 10.97 20.03 -5.19
N SER A 115 10.68 20.07 -3.90
CA SER A 115 9.58 19.30 -3.29
C SER A 115 8.23 19.98 -3.51
N LEU A 116 7.63 19.81 -4.69
CA LEU A 116 6.35 20.42 -5.08
C LEU A 116 5.11 19.76 -4.45
N SER A 117 5.25 18.64 -3.74
CA SER A 117 4.18 17.96 -3.01
C SER A 117 4.70 17.39 -1.68
N PRO A 118 3.94 17.45 -0.56
CA PRO A 118 4.38 16.91 0.74
C PRO A 118 4.64 15.40 0.76
N THR A 119 4.20 14.66 -0.27
CA THR A 119 4.40 13.20 -0.41
C THR A 119 5.41 12.82 -1.49
N MET A 120 6.05 13.79 -2.12
CA MET A 120 6.96 13.59 -3.25
C MET A 120 8.34 13.13 -2.79
N THR A 121 8.88 12.08 -3.42
CA THR A 121 10.28 11.64 -3.28
C THR A 121 11.07 11.72 -4.59
N GLU A 122 10.35 11.76 -5.71
CA GLU A 122 10.84 11.83 -7.08
C GLU A 122 9.80 12.59 -7.94
N GLY A 123 10.23 13.21 -9.03
CA GLY A 123 9.36 13.93 -9.97
C GLY A 123 9.78 13.73 -11.43
N ASN A 124 8.84 13.97 -12.34
CA ASN A 124 9.08 13.92 -13.78
C ASN A 124 8.95 15.32 -14.38
N ILE A 125 9.79 15.68 -15.35
CA ILE A 125 9.60 16.92 -16.11
C ILE A 125 8.67 16.60 -17.28
N ALA A 126 7.46 17.15 -17.26
CA ALA A 126 6.50 17.00 -18.35
C ALA A 126 6.95 17.82 -19.57
N ARG A 127 7.30 19.10 -19.35
CA ARG A 127 7.72 20.02 -20.42
C ARG A 127 8.41 21.27 -19.90
N TRP A 128 9.51 21.67 -20.53
CA TRP A 128 10.14 22.99 -20.37
C TRP A 128 9.38 24.07 -21.14
N LEU A 129 9.12 25.20 -20.47
CA LEU A 129 8.52 26.40 -21.04
C LEU A 129 9.59 27.43 -21.42
N LYS A 130 10.74 27.40 -20.73
CA LYS A 130 11.96 28.17 -21.03
C LYS A 130 13.02 27.32 -21.72
N LYS A 131 13.84 27.95 -22.57
CA LYS A 131 14.95 27.34 -23.31
C LYS A 131 16.30 27.81 -22.79
N GLU A 132 17.35 27.06 -23.09
CA GLU A 132 18.73 27.48 -22.88
C GLU A 132 18.98 28.82 -23.58
N GLY A 133 19.47 29.81 -22.82
CA GLY A 133 19.66 31.19 -23.25
C GLY A 133 18.53 32.16 -22.85
N ASP A 134 17.37 31.69 -22.42
CA ASP A 134 16.26 32.58 -22.06
C ASP A 134 16.53 33.29 -20.72
N LYS A 135 16.18 34.59 -20.68
CA LYS A 135 16.11 35.36 -19.44
C LYS A 135 14.91 34.92 -18.60
N ILE A 136 15.12 34.81 -17.29
CA ILE A 136 14.17 34.40 -16.27
C ILE A 136 13.96 35.57 -15.29
N SER A 137 12.70 35.85 -14.96
CA SER A 137 12.34 36.79 -13.90
C SER A 137 11.77 36.07 -12.68
N THR A 138 11.80 36.72 -11.51
CA THR A 138 11.15 36.22 -10.28
C THR A 138 9.65 35.94 -10.50
N GLY A 139 9.20 34.73 -10.15
CA GLY A 139 7.83 34.26 -10.33
C GLY A 139 7.52 33.74 -11.74
N GLU A 140 8.52 33.57 -12.61
CA GLU A 140 8.31 33.05 -13.97
C GLU A 140 8.42 31.53 -14.03
N VAL A 141 7.51 30.88 -14.76
CA VAL A 141 7.45 29.41 -14.86
C VAL A 141 8.53 28.87 -15.79
N LEU A 142 9.35 27.94 -15.28
CA LEU A 142 10.45 27.30 -15.99
C LEU A 142 9.99 26.04 -16.74
N CYS A 143 9.30 25.14 -16.04
CA CYS A 143 8.80 23.88 -16.59
C CYS A 143 7.57 23.36 -15.82
N GLU A 144 6.79 22.52 -16.50
CA GLU A 144 5.73 21.71 -15.92
C GLU A 144 6.34 20.42 -15.34
N VAL A 145 6.13 20.17 -14.05
CA VAL A 145 6.61 18.97 -13.33
C VAL A 145 5.41 18.06 -13.01
N GLU A 146 5.41 16.85 -13.56
CA GLU A 146 4.42 15.81 -13.22
C GLU A 146 4.84 15.14 -11.91
N THR A 147 4.05 15.36 -10.86
CA THR A 147 4.23 14.80 -9.51
C THR A 147 3.35 13.56 -9.28
N ASP A 148 3.39 12.99 -8.08
CA ASP A 148 2.53 11.86 -7.69
C ASP A 148 1.03 12.20 -7.61
N LYS A 149 0.66 13.49 -7.64
CA LYS A 149 -0.74 13.97 -7.51
C LYS A 149 -1.24 14.78 -8.71
N ALA A 150 -0.38 15.58 -9.33
CA ALA A 150 -0.75 16.53 -10.40
C ALA A 150 0.48 16.99 -11.20
N THR A 151 0.25 17.52 -12.40
CA THR A 151 1.21 18.40 -13.04
C THR A 151 1.19 19.75 -12.33
N VAL A 152 2.35 20.21 -11.85
CA VAL A 152 2.54 21.47 -11.12
C VAL A 152 3.55 22.30 -11.88
N GLU A 153 3.25 23.59 -12.06
CA GLU A 153 4.15 24.56 -12.69
C GLU A 153 5.28 24.94 -11.71
N MET A 154 6.53 24.81 -12.14
CA MET A 154 7.72 25.16 -11.35
C MET A 154 8.15 26.59 -11.67
N GLU A 155 7.91 27.52 -10.74
CA GLU A 155 8.33 28.92 -10.83
C GLU A 155 9.75 29.15 -10.30
N CYS A 156 10.49 30.09 -10.90
CA CYS A 156 11.79 30.53 -10.41
C CYS A 156 11.65 31.63 -9.36
N MET A 157 12.33 31.51 -8.21
CA MET A 157 12.31 32.55 -7.17
C MET A 157 13.37 33.65 -7.35
N GLU A 158 14.26 33.51 -8.33
CA GLU A 158 15.43 34.39 -8.54
C GLU A 158 15.53 34.81 -10.03
N GLU A 159 16.20 35.93 -10.30
CA GLU A 159 16.40 36.48 -11.65
C GLU A 159 17.74 36.01 -12.25
N GLY A 160 17.80 35.79 -13.56
CA GLY A 160 19.01 35.34 -14.25
C GLY A 160 18.75 34.79 -15.65
N TYR A 161 19.71 34.05 -16.20
CA TYR A 161 19.63 33.40 -17.51
C TYR A 161 19.75 31.88 -17.38
N LEU A 162 18.95 31.13 -18.15
CA LEU A 162 19.00 29.67 -18.16
C LEU A 162 20.21 29.17 -18.96
N ALA A 163 21.31 28.84 -18.30
CA ALA A 163 22.57 28.52 -18.96
C ALA A 163 22.58 27.13 -19.62
N LYS A 164 22.00 26.11 -18.96
CA LYS A 164 21.90 24.73 -19.49
C LYS A 164 20.78 23.94 -18.82
N ILE A 165 20.10 23.09 -19.59
CA ILE A 165 19.13 22.10 -19.11
C ILE A 165 19.83 20.73 -19.05
N LEU A 166 19.99 20.17 -17.85
CA LEU A 166 20.63 18.85 -17.66
C LEU A 166 19.63 17.69 -17.80
N LYS A 167 18.34 17.95 -17.56
CA LYS A 167 17.24 16.99 -17.68
C LYS A 167 16.17 17.56 -18.63
N GLY A 168 16.21 17.15 -19.89
CA GLY A 168 15.29 17.64 -20.93
C GLY A 168 13.84 17.20 -20.78
N ASP A 169 13.01 17.60 -21.74
CA ASP A 169 11.57 17.26 -21.80
C ASP A 169 11.31 15.76 -21.65
N GLY A 170 10.32 15.40 -20.84
CA GLY A 170 9.92 14.02 -20.61
C GLY A 170 10.89 13.20 -19.75
N SER A 171 11.88 13.82 -19.10
CA SER A 171 12.78 13.17 -18.13
C SER A 171 12.00 12.65 -16.92
N LYS A 172 12.27 11.40 -16.52
CA LYS A 172 11.50 10.67 -15.48
C LYS A 172 12.38 10.27 -14.31
N GLU A 173 11.75 10.07 -13.15
CA GLU A 173 12.37 9.50 -11.94
C GLU A 173 13.56 10.34 -11.41
N ILE A 174 13.44 11.67 -11.50
CA ILE A 174 14.42 12.62 -10.97
C ILE A 174 14.21 12.74 -9.46
N LYS A 175 15.25 12.54 -8.66
CA LYS A 175 15.15 12.57 -7.19
C LYS A 175 15.09 14.00 -6.66
N LEU A 176 14.46 14.20 -5.50
CA LEU A 176 14.53 15.49 -4.79
C LEU A 176 15.99 15.95 -4.62
N GLY A 177 16.27 17.19 -5.00
CA GLY A 177 17.61 17.79 -4.94
C GLY A 177 18.58 17.35 -6.05
N GLU A 178 18.18 16.50 -6.99
CA GLU A 178 18.99 16.21 -8.19
C GLU A 178 18.96 17.42 -9.14
N VAL A 179 20.12 17.83 -9.66
CA VAL A 179 20.25 19.04 -10.49
C VAL A 179 19.57 18.85 -11.84
N ILE A 180 18.62 19.73 -12.15
CA ILE A 180 17.81 19.71 -13.38
C ILE A 180 18.25 20.75 -14.40
N ALA A 181 18.73 21.92 -13.94
CA ALA A 181 19.21 23.00 -14.79
C ALA A 181 20.22 23.91 -14.04
N ILE A 182 20.90 24.78 -14.77
CA ILE A 182 21.85 25.75 -14.25
C ILE A 182 21.44 27.15 -14.69
N THR A 183 21.44 28.10 -13.74
CA THR A 183 21.24 29.54 -13.98
C THR A 183 22.52 30.33 -13.71
N VAL A 184 22.68 31.44 -14.44
CA VAL A 184 23.82 32.37 -14.34
C VAL A 184 23.30 33.81 -14.37
N GLU A 185 23.98 34.73 -13.69
CA GLU A 185 23.58 36.15 -13.60
C GLU A 185 23.79 36.91 -14.94
N ASP A 186 24.90 36.63 -15.64
CA ASP A 186 25.31 37.30 -16.89
C ASP A 186 25.12 36.45 -18.16
N GLU A 187 24.71 37.11 -19.26
CA GLU A 187 24.44 36.47 -20.56
C GLU A 187 25.72 35.93 -21.25
N GLU A 188 26.87 36.55 -20.98
CA GLU A 188 28.17 36.19 -21.59
C GLU A 188 28.69 34.82 -21.13
N ASP A 189 28.21 34.33 -19.98
CA ASP A 189 28.70 33.12 -19.33
C ASP A 189 27.96 31.84 -19.74
N ILE A 190 26.78 31.96 -20.37
CA ILE A 190 25.98 30.86 -20.91
C ILE A 190 26.82 29.94 -21.81
N ALA A 191 27.73 30.52 -22.60
CA ALA A 191 28.60 29.77 -23.52
C ALA A 191 29.58 28.82 -22.80
N LYS A 192 29.95 29.08 -21.54
CA LYS A 192 30.94 28.31 -20.78
C LYS A 192 30.37 27.03 -20.16
N PHE A 193 29.04 26.93 -20.00
CA PHE A 193 28.37 25.77 -19.38
C PHE A 193 27.93 24.69 -20.38
N LYS A 194 28.12 24.88 -21.68
CA LYS A 194 27.69 23.92 -22.73
C LYS A 194 28.20 22.50 -22.51
N ASP A 195 29.43 22.35 -22.03
CA ASP A 195 30.05 21.04 -21.75
C ASP A 195 29.99 20.62 -20.26
N TYR A 196 29.23 21.34 -19.42
CA TYR A 196 29.11 21.00 -17.99
C TYR A 196 28.43 19.64 -17.80
N ASN A 197 29.03 18.80 -16.94
CA ASN A 197 28.51 17.53 -16.48
C ASN A 197 28.71 17.48 -14.95
N PRO A 198 27.65 17.39 -14.13
CA PRO A 198 27.80 17.44 -12.67
C PRO A 198 28.61 16.23 -12.17
N SER A 199 29.72 16.53 -11.49
CA SER A 199 30.54 15.50 -10.84
C SER A 199 29.82 14.95 -9.61
N ALA A 200 29.78 13.63 -9.46
CA ALA A 200 29.06 13.00 -8.35
C ALA A 200 29.79 13.19 -7.01
N SER A 201 29.19 13.96 -6.11
CA SER A 201 29.48 13.96 -4.67
C SER A 201 28.24 14.47 -3.93
N GLY A 202 27.86 13.94 -2.77
CA GLY A 202 28.46 12.89 -1.97
C GLY A 202 27.94 13.01 -0.54
N SER A 203 27.28 11.97 -0.01
CA SER A 203 26.84 11.97 1.39
C SER A 203 28.08 12.01 2.29
N GLY A 204 28.16 13.03 3.15
CA GLY A 204 29.44 13.46 3.74
C GLY A 204 29.88 12.72 5.00
N ALA A 205 31.15 12.93 5.37
CA ALA A 205 31.63 12.79 6.75
C ALA A 205 32.90 13.65 7.00
N THR A 206 32.81 14.46 8.03
CA THR A 206 33.73 15.48 8.56
C THR A 206 35.12 14.96 8.97
N SER A 207 36.19 15.74 8.71
CA SER A 207 37.44 15.88 9.49
C SER A 207 38.35 16.95 8.84
N ALA A 208 39.16 17.77 9.53
CA ALA A 208 39.35 18.01 10.97
C ALA A 208 40.07 19.37 11.19
N ASN A 209 40.10 19.90 12.42
CA ASN A 209 41.30 20.57 12.94
C ASN A 209 41.40 20.47 14.48
N GLU A 210 42.63 20.59 15.02
CA GLU A 210 43.08 20.19 16.35
C GLU A 210 42.83 21.19 17.51
N ALA A 211 42.78 20.68 18.76
CA ALA A 211 43.83 20.94 19.78
C ALA A 211 43.54 20.31 21.18
N SER A 212 44.62 19.87 21.85
CA SER A 212 44.80 19.62 23.31
C SER A 212 44.59 18.20 23.87
N ALA A 213 45.67 17.64 24.42
CA ALA A 213 45.72 16.42 25.25
C ALA A 213 45.70 16.77 26.76
N PRO A 214 45.47 15.81 27.70
CA PRO A 214 46.58 14.96 28.18
C PRO A 214 46.25 13.47 28.54
N THR A 215 47.32 12.68 28.69
CA THR A 215 47.47 11.27 29.16
C THR A 215 47.25 11.06 30.69
N PRO A 216 47.38 9.85 31.32
CA PRO A 216 47.45 8.41 30.87
C PRO A 216 46.45 7.52 31.72
N PRO A 217 46.63 6.20 32.07
CA PRO A 217 47.50 5.09 31.62
C PRO A 217 46.76 3.76 31.29
N ALA A 218 47.52 2.66 31.11
CA ALA A 218 47.09 1.35 30.58
C ALA A 218 46.55 0.32 31.61
N SER A 219 45.80 -0.69 31.12
CA SER A 219 45.85 -2.08 31.60
C SER A 219 45.22 -3.08 30.61
N GLN A 220 46.03 -4.08 30.25
CA GLN A 220 45.75 -5.53 30.21
C GLN A 220 44.31 -6.05 30.06
N LYS A 221 44.15 -7.09 29.21
CA LYS A 221 43.14 -8.13 29.43
C LYS A 221 43.67 -9.52 29.04
N GLU A 222 43.37 -10.49 29.88
CA GLU A 222 43.96 -11.84 29.88
C GLU A 222 43.32 -12.82 28.88
N GLU A 223 44.09 -13.88 28.66
CA GLU A 223 43.78 -15.13 27.98
C GLU A 223 43.05 -16.11 28.93
N VAL A 224 42.03 -16.84 28.43
CA VAL A 224 41.57 -18.11 29.05
C VAL A 224 41.18 -19.12 27.97
N GLU A 225 42.08 -20.09 27.78
CA GLU A 225 41.91 -21.52 27.46
C GLU A 225 40.70 -22.06 26.64
N LYS A 226 41.05 -22.87 25.63
CA LYS A 226 40.32 -24.11 25.30
C LYS A 226 41.33 -25.24 24.99
N PRO A 227 41.17 -26.48 25.51
CA PRO A 227 42.24 -27.49 25.44
C PRO A 227 42.31 -28.25 24.10
N ALA A 228 43.46 -28.88 23.86
CA ALA A 228 43.74 -29.74 22.70
C ALA A 228 43.73 -31.23 23.06
N SER A 229 43.37 -32.09 22.10
CA SER A 229 44.01 -33.41 21.90
C SER A 229 43.60 -34.07 20.56
N LEU A 230 44.60 -34.60 19.85
CA LEU A 230 44.53 -35.56 18.73
C LEU A 230 44.45 -37.00 19.29
N PRO A 231 43.98 -38.06 18.55
CA PRO A 231 44.64 -38.50 17.32
C PRO A 231 43.77 -39.11 16.17
N GLU A 232 44.47 -39.33 15.06
CA GLU A 232 44.08 -39.98 13.79
C GLU A 232 43.43 -41.39 13.93
N PRO A 233 42.66 -41.86 12.92
CA PRO A 233 43.33 -42.52 11.79
C PRO A 233 42.64 -42.53 10.39
N LYS A 234 43.49 -42.82 9.38
CA LYS A 234 43.20 -43.49 8.09
C LYS A 234 42.55 -42.69 6.95
N ILE A 235 43.46 -42.19 6.11
CA ILE A 235 43.30 -41.84 4.69
C ILE A 235 42.59 -42.94 3.89
N SER A 236 41.62 -42.54 3.05
CA SER A 236 41.19 -43.29 1.86
C SER A 236 41.13 -42.36 0.64
N LYS A 237 41.87 -42.71 -0.43
CA LYS A 237 41.88 -42.02 -1.73
C LYS A 237 40.48 -41.97 -2.37
N PRO A 238 40.17 -40.87 -3.07
CA PRO A 238 39.81 -40.93 -4.49
C PRO A 238 40.90 -40.21 -5.29
N SER A 239 41.66 -40.91 -6.15
CA SER A 239 41.30 -41.23 -7.55
C SER A 239 41.20 -39.98 -8.42
N ALA A 240 42.12 -39.89 -9.39
CA ALA A 240 42.19 -38.79 -10.33
C ALA A 240 41.00 -38.75 -11.29
N ALA A 241 40.64 -37.54 -11.71
CA ALA A 241 39.90 -37.25 -12.93
C ALA A 241 40.87 -36.59 -13.94
N PRO A 242 40.61 -36.66 -15.26
CA PRO A 242 41.65 -36.46 -16.28
C PRO A 242 42.03 -35.00 -16.52
N ASP A 243 43.13 -34.81 -17.27
CA ASP A 243 43.59 -33.51 -17.76
C ASP A 243 42.46 -32.73 -18.45
N GLY A 244 42.11 -31.59 -17.86
CA GLY A 244 41.28 -30.55 -18.43
C GLY A 244 42.08 -29.26 -18.53
N ASP A 245 42.82 -29.14 -19.64
CA ASP A 245 43.56 -27.98 -20.15
C ASP A 245 43.75 -26.81 -19.17
N ARG A 246 44.68 -26.96 -18.22
CA ARG A 246 45.09 -25.89 -17.30
C ARG A 246 45.96 -24.90 -18.06
N THR A 247 45.41 -23.76 -18.44
CA THR A 247 46.18 -22.69 -19.07
C THR A 247 47.15 -22.05 -18.07
N PHE A 248 48.44 -22.35 -18.23
CA PHE A 248 49.49 -21.78 -17.40
C PHE A 248 49.83 -20.37 -17.91
N ALA A 249 49.67 -19.37 -17.03
CA ALA A 249 49.92 -17.97 -17.35
C ALA A 249 50.79 -17.33 -16.26
N SER A 250 51.72 -16.47 -16.67
CA SER A 250 52.55 -15.71 -15.73
C SER A 250 51.70 -14.74 -14.88
N PRO A 251 52.08 -14.40 -13.63
CA PRO A 251 51.26 -13.56 -12.76
C PRO A 251 50.95 -12.18 -13.34
N LEU A 252 51.89 -11.58 -14.08
CA LEU A 252 51.71 -10.30 -14.76
C LEU A 252 50.75 -10.42 -15.96
N ALA A 253 50.84 -11.52 -16.71
CA ALA A 253 49.92 -11.80 -17.82
C ALA A 253 48.49 -12.01 -17.31
N ARG A 254 48.29 -12.78 -16.23
CA ARG A 254 46.95 -12.97 -15.64
C ARG A 254 46.29 -11.64 -15.26
N LYS A 255 47.04 -10.73 -14.63
CA LYS A 255 46.52 -9.40 -14.28
C LYS A 255 46.12 -8.58 -15.52
N LEU A 256 46.97 -8.53 -16.55
CA LEU A 256 46.65 -7.83 -17.80
C LEU A 256 45.46 -8.44 -18.56
N ALA A 257 45.27 -9.75 -18.49
CA ALA A 257 44.10 -10.41 -19.04
C ALA A 257 42.80 -10.05 -18.29
N GLU A 258 42.85 -9.95 -16.95
CA GLU A 258 41.74 -9.47 -16.12
C GLU A 258 41.43 -8.00 -16.41
N ASP A 259 42.44 -7.11 -16.38
CA ASP A 259 42.31 -5.67 -16.62
C ASP A 259 41.72 -5.33 -18.02
N HIS A 260 41.98 -6.17 -19.04
CA HIS A 260 41.46 -6.00 -20.40
C HIS A 260 40.33 -6.99 -20.80
N ASN A 261 39.81 -7.74 -19.82
CA ASN A 261 38.73 -8.73 -19.99
C ASN A 261 38.96 -9.72 -21.16
N VAL A 262 40.15 -10.33 -21.18
CA VAL A 262 40.63 -11.26 -22.19
C VAL A 262 40.61 -12.70 -21.65
N PRO A 263 39.93 -13.65 -22.30
CA PRO A 263 39.92 -15.04 -21.84
C PRO A 263 41.27 -15.71 -22.11
N LEU A 264 41.98 -16.11 -21.06
CA LEU A 264 43.28 -16.81 -21.14
C LEU A 264 43.24 -18.13 -21.92
N SER A 265 42.05 -18.68 -22.19
CA SER A 265 41.85 -19.87 -23.03
C SER A 265 41.92 -19.61 -24.54
N SER A 266 41.87 -18.36 -25.00
CA SER A 266 41.99 -18.03 -26.43
C SER A 266 43.40 -17.61 -26.86
N ILE A 267 44.37 -17.60 -25.93
CA ILE A 267 45.75 -17.20 -26.19
C ILE A 267 46.66 -18.40 -26.01
N LYS A 268 47.44 -18.70 -27.05
CA LYS A 268 48.50 -19.72 -26.98
C LYS A 268 49.77 -19.06 -26.45
N GLY A 269 50.27 -19.51 -25.30
CA GLY A 269 51.45 -18.93 -24.67
C GLY A 269 52.74 -19.24 -25.42
N THR A 270 53.60 -18.23 -25.57
CA THR A 270 54.91 -18.34 -26.24
C THR A 270 56.08 -18.47 -25.25
N GLY A 271 55.79 -18.44 -23.93
CA GLY A 271 56.79 -18.59 -22.88
C GLY A 271 57.35 -20.01 -22.72
N PRO A 272 58.39 -20.19 -21.88
CA PRO A 272 58.91 -21.51 -21.52
C PRO A 272 57.78 -22.43 -21.04
N ASP A 273 57.80 -23.70 -21.46
CA ASP A 273 56.76 -24.71 -21.18
C ASP A 273 55.32 -24.30 -21.63
N GLY A 274 55.19 -23.36 -22.58
CA GLY A 274 53.90 -22.92 -23.12
C GLY A 274 53.16 -21.89 -22.26
N HIS A 275 53.84 -21.28 -21.29
CA HIS A 275 53.25 -20.25 -20.43
C HIS A 275 52.84 -19.00 -21.21
N ILE A 276 51.65 -18.46 -20.91
CA ILE A 276 51.22 -17.15 -21.43
C ILE A 276 52.03 -16.04 -20.77
N VAL A 277 52.78 -15.29 -21.57
CA VAL A 277 53.57 -14.13 -21.16
C VAL A 277 52.89 -12.83 -21.55
N LYS A 278 53.38 -11.71 -21.00
CA LYS A 278 52.82 -10.37 -21.24
C LYS A 278 52.66 -10.04 -22.73
N ALA A 279 53.65 -10.37 -23.55
CA ALA A 279 53.65 -10.11 -24.99
C ALA A 279 52.49 -10.80 -25.71
N ASP A 280 52.13 -12.04 -25.34
CA ASP A 280 51.04 -12.79 -25.99
C ASP A 280 49.68 -12.10 -25.81
N ILE A 281 49.48 -11.37 -24.71
CA ILE A 281 48.25 -10.60 -24.44
C ILE A 281 48.27 -9.25 -25.16
N GLU A 282 49.42 -8.57 -25.20
CA GLU A 282 49.56 -7.32 -25.96
C GLU A 282 49.39 -7.57 -27.47
N ASP A 283 49.93 -8.67 -28.00
CA ASP A 283 49.74 -9.11 -29.39
C ASP A 283 48.29 -9.55 -29.67
N TYR A 284 47.62 -10.21 -28.71
CA TYR A 284 46.19 -10.52 -28.82
C TYR A 284 45.33 -9.25 -28.85
N LEU A 285 45.64 -8.25 -28.01
CA LEU A 285 44.96 -6.95 -28.02
C LEU A 285 45.23 -6.16 -29.30
N ALA A 286 46.46 -6.21 -29.83
CA ALA A 286 46.83 -5.58 -31.10
C ALA A 286 46.17 -6.26 -32.32
N SER A 287 46.02 -7.59 -32.31
CA SER A 287 45.34 -8.33 -33.39
C SER A 287 43.82 -8.18 -33.36
N ARG A 288 43.21 -7.98 -32.18
CA ARG A 288 41.77 -7.68 -32.01
C ARG A 288 41.31 -6.42 -32.75
N GLY A 289 42.22 -5.50 -33.06
CA GLY A 289 41.96 -4.31 -33.90
C GLY A 289 42.03 -4.54 -35.41
N LYS A 290 42.33 -5.76 -35.89
CA LYS A 290 42.54 -6.08 -37.31
C LYS A 290 41.68 -7.22 -37.87
N GLU A 291 40.78 -7.80 -37.09
CA GLU A 291 39.78 -8.74 -37.61
C GLU A 291 38.55 -7.99 -38.14
N ALA A 292 38.42 -7.95 -39.47
CA ALA A 292 37.15 -7.64 -40.12
C ALA A 292 36.10 -8.72 -39.76
N PRO A 293 34.79 -8.38 -39.71
CA PRO A 293 33.78 -9.30 -39.21
C PRO A 293 33.61 -10.52 -40.12
N VAL A 294 34.18 -11.65 -39.71
CA VAL A 294 33.94 -12.94 -40.35
C VAL A 294 32.53 -13.41 -39.99
N THR A 295 31.69 -13.56 -41.01
CA THR A 295 30.35 -14.14 -40.88
C THR A 295 30.45 -15.57 -40.37
N LYS A 296 30.03 -15.81 -39.12
CA LYS A 296 29.88 -17.17 -38.60
C LYS A 296 28.90 -17.96 -39.48
N PRO A 297 29.17 -19.23 -39.79
CA PRO A 297 28.18 -20.08 -40.44
C PRO A 297 26.94 -20.17 -39.54
N VAL A 298 25.76 -19.98 -40.13
CA VAL A 298 24.49 -20.15 -39.41
C VAL A 298 24.35 -21.63 -39.05
N ALA A 299 24.73 -21.96 -37.81
CA ALA A 299 24.17 -23.11 -37.15
C ALA A 299 22.65 -22.91 -37.17
N LYS A 300 21.91 -23.90 -37.69
CA LYS A 300 20.46 -23.93 -37.50
C LYS A 300 20.21 -24.18 -36.03
N ASP A 301 20.11 -23.10 -35.26
CA ASP A 301 19.46 -23.15 -33.96
C ASP A 301 18.06 -23.70 -34.19
N THR A 302 17.83 -24.92 -33.72
CA THR A 302 16.51 -25.37 -33.32
C THR A 302 16.13 -24.67 -32.02
N SER A 303 16.18 -23.34 -32.02
CA SER A 303 15.50 -22.52 -31.02
C SER A 303 14.02 -22.87 -31.13
N ALA A 304 13.41 -23.28 -30.02
CA ALA A 304 11.95 -23.34 -29.94
C ALA A 304 11.38 -22.00 -30.45
N PRO A 305 10.25 -22.00 -31.19
CA PRO A 305 9.72 -20.79 -31.79
C PRO A 305 9.60 -19.71 -30.72
N ALA A 306 10.23 -18.56 -30.97
CA ALA A 306 10.18 -17.43 -30.07
C ALA A 306 8.71 -17.09 -29.78
N LEU A 307 8.37 -16.97 -28.50
CA LEU A 307 7.01 -16.63 -28.10
C LEU A 307 6.66 -15.26 -28.68
N ASP A 308 5.47 -15.13 -29.25
CA ASP A 308 4.94 -13.84 -29.70
C ASP A 308 4.48 -13.06 -28.46
N TYR A 309 5.04 -11.87 -28.24
CA TYR A 309 4.74 -11.01 -27.09
C TYR A 309 4.81 -9.53 -27.44
N VAL A 310 4.09 -8.71 -26.67
CA VAL A 310 4.05 -7.25 -26.82
C VAL A 310 4.33 -6.60 -25.46
N ASP A 311 5.39 -5.80 -25.38
CA ASP A 311 5.74 -5.05 -24.19
C ASP A 311 4.88 -3.78 -24.08
N ILE A 312 4.13 -3.66 -22.97
CA ILE A 312 3.27 -2.50 -22.69
C ILE A 312 3.86 -1.72 -21.51
N PRO A 313 4.32 -0.46 -21.68
CA PRO A 313 4.92 0.31 -20.61
C PRO A 313 3.93 0.61 -19.48
N HIS A 314 4.42 0.66 -18.25
CA HIS A 314 3.59 0.94 -17.08
C HIS A 314 3.24 2.44 -16.96
N SER A 315 1.96 2.74 -16.75
CA SER A 315 1.52 4.09 -16.37
C SER A 315 1.90 4.42 -14.92
N GLN A 316 2.07 5.71 -14.60
CA GLN A 316 2.46 6.16 -13.26
C GLN A 316 1.44 5.74 -12.19
N ILE A 317 0.14 5.86 -12.48
CA ILE A 317 -0.95 5.38 -11.62
C ILE A 317 -0.80 3.88 -11.29
N ARG A 318 -0.39 3.06 -12.27
CA ARG A 318 -0.17 1.62 -12.07
C ARG A 318 1.06 1.35 -11.20
N LYS A 319 2.16 2.06 -11.39
CA LYS A 319 3.36 1.98 -10.52
C LYS A 319 3.01 2.31 -9.06
N VAL A 320 2.36 3.44 -8.81
CA VAL A 320 1.95 3.89 -7.46
C VAL A 320 1.00 2.89 -6.80
N THR A 321 0.00 2.40 -7.55
CA THR A 321 -0.95 1.40 -7.05
C THR A 321 -0.25 0.08 -6.70
N ALA A 322 0.66 -0.40 -7.55
CA ALA A 322 1.44 -1.62 -7.31
C ALA A 322 2.30 -1.49 -6.05
N SER A 323 3.03 -0.37 -5.88
CA SER A 323 3.82 -0.09 -4.68
C SER A 323 2.96 -0.10 -3.41
N ARG A 324 1.81 0.59 -3.41
CA ARG A 324 0.90 0.64 -2.26
C ARG A 324 0.27 -0.70 -1.90
N LEU A 325 -0.10 -1.51 -2.91
CA LEU A 325 -0.62 -2.87 -2.69
C LEU A 325 0.46 -3.82 -2.17
N LEU A 326 1.70 -3.72 -2.68
CA LEU A 326 2.84 -4.50 -2.23
C LEU A 326 3.16 -4.18 -0.76
N PHE A 327 3.30 -2.90 -0.42
CA PHE A 327 3.50 -2.43 0.95
C PHE A 327 2.40 -2.96 1.89
N SER A 328 1.13 -2.81 1.51
CA SER A 328 0.00 -3.34 2.29
C SER A 328 0.13 -4.85 2.53
N LYS A 329 0.38 -5.62 1.47
CA LYS A 329 0.33 -7.08 1.54
C LYS A 329 1.57 -7.71 2.21
N GLN A 330 2.70 -7.00 2.23
CA GLN A 330 3.92 -7.39 2.93
C GLN A 330 3.91 -7.00 4.41
N THR A 331 3.35 -5.83 4.77
CA THR A 331 3.43 -5.29 6.15
C THR A 331 2.22 -5.60 7.02
N ILE A 332 1.02 -5.74 6.43
CA ILE A 332 -0.21 -5.99 7.18
C ILE A 332 -0.48 -7.50 7.25
N PRO A 333 -0.52 -8.13 8.45
CA PRO A 333 -0.90 -9.53 8.61
C PRO A 333 -2.41 -9.67 8.36
N HIS A 334 -2.75 -9.87 7.08
CA HIS A 334 -4.12 -10.06 6.62
C HIS A 334 -4.66 -11.41 7.08
N TYR A 335 -5.82 -11.40 7.72
CA TYR A 335 -6.69 -12.57 7.84
C TYR A 335 -8.10 -12.24 7.33
N TYR A 336 -8.90 -13.29 7.11
CA TYR A 336 -10.16 -13.21 6.38
C TYR A 336 -11.28 -13.86 7.17
N LEU A 337 -12.40 -13.15 7.30
CA LEU A 337 -13.64 -13.64 7.91
C LEU A 337 -14.76 -13.56 6.88
N THR A 338 -15.46 -14.66 6.63
CA THR A 338 -16.57 -14.72 5.68
C THR A 338 -17.87 -15.09 6.37
N VAL A 339 -18.95 -14.40 6.03
CA VAL A 339 -20.31 -14.74 6.46
C VAL A 339 -21.27 -14.71 5.27
N ASP A 340 -22.24 -15.61 5.29
CA ASP A 340 -23.41 -15.54 4.41
C ASP A 340 -24.52 -14.74 5.09
N THR A 341 -25.13 -13.82 4.33
CA THR A 341 -26.20 -12.92 4.79
C THR A 341 -27.44 -13.11 3.91
N CYS A 342 -28.62 -13.26 4.51
CA CYS A 342 -29.88 -13.31 3.77
C CYS A 342 -30.31 -11.90 3.35
N VAL A 343 -30.53 -11.67 2.04
CA VAL A 343 -30.83 -10.34 1.49
C VAL A 343 -32.27 -10.17 1.03
N ASP A 344 -33.16 -11.15 1.23
CA ASP A 344 -34.55 -11.08 0.75
C ASP A 344 -35.32 -9.88 1.36
N LYS A 345 -35.19 -9.67 2.68
CA LYS A 345 -35.77 -8.50 3.37
C LYS A 345 -35.15 -7.17 2.90
N LEU A 346 -33.83 -7.15 2.66
CA LEU A 346 -33.12 -5.99 2.13
C LEU A 346 -33.65 -5.60 0.74
N MET A 347 -33.87 -6.58 -0.13
CA MET A 347 -34.42 -6.40 -1.47
C MET A 347 -35.89 -5.97 -1.44
N GLY A 348 -36.67 -6.48 -0.48
CA GLY A 348 -38.03 -6.02 -0.20
C GLY A 348 -38.09 -4.54 0.17
N LEU A 349 -37.33 -4.12 1.20
CA LEU A 349 -37.24 -2.73 1.63
C LEU A 349 -36.74 -1.82 0.49
N ARG A 350 -35.69 -2.24 -0.23
CA ARG A 350 -35.17 -1.50 -1.39
C ARG A 350 -36.25 -1.26 -2.45
N SER A 351 -37.13 -2.23 -2.68
CA SER A 351 -38.21 -2.10 -3.66
C SER A 351 -39.26 -1.08 -3.18
N GLN A 352 -39.68 -1.17 -1.92
CA GLN A 352 -40.60 -0.20 -1.30
C GLN A 352 -40.05 1.24 -1.32
N LEU A 353 -38.78 1.42 -0.89
CA LEU A 353 -38.12 2.72 -0.89
C LEU A 353 -38.01 3.32 -2.30
N ASN A 354 -37.73 2.50 -3.31
CA ASN A 354 -37.67 2.97 -4.71
C ASN A 354 -39.06 3.43 -5.21
N SER A 355 -40.15 2.71 -4.92
CA SER A 355 -41.50 3.15 -5.30
C SER A 355 -41.91 4.46 -4.62
N ILE A 356 -41.54 4.65 -3.35
CA ILE A 356 -41.77 5.91 -2.62
C ILE A 356 -40.94 7.05 -3.24
N GLN A 357 -39.67 6.78 -3.59
CA GLN A 357 -38.81 7.77 -4.26
C GLN A 357 -39.32 8.13 -5.65
N GLU A 358 -39.74 7.17 -6.47
CA GLU A 358 -40.35 7.41 -7.79
C GLU A 358 -41.55 8.36 -7.67
N THR A 359 -42.43 8.13 -6.69
CA THR A 359 -43.57 9.01 -6.38
C THR A 359 -43.14 10.41 -5.92
N SER A 360 -41.97 10.52 -5.28
CA SER A 360 -41.44 11.77 -4.70
C SER A 360 -40.42 12.50 -5.60
N GLY A 361 -40.20 12.04 -6.83
CA GLY A 361 -39.15 12.57 -7.73
C GLY A 361 -37.70 12.29 -7.28
N GLY A 362 -37.52 11.35 -6.35
CA GLY A 362 -36.22 10.98 -5.79
C GLY A 362 -35.43 9.99 -6.66
N LYS A 363 -34.09 10.01 -6.54
CA LYS A 363 -33.18 9.12 -7.27
C LYS A 363 -33.11 7.73 -6.64
N ARG A 364 -33.27 6.68 -7.47
CA ARG A 364 -33.25 5.26 -7.08
C ARG A 364 -32.10 4.87 -6.15
N ILE A 365 -32.38 4.10 -5.10
CA ILE A 365 -31.41 3.48 -4.18
C ILE A 365 -30.90 2.14 -4.72
N SER A 366 -29.59 1.94 -4.62
CA SER A 366 -28.88 0.68 -4.94
C SER A 366 -28.70 -0.22 -3.71
N VAL A 367 -28.30 -1.47 -3.92
CA VAL A 367 -27.91 -2.36 -2.81
C VAL A 367 -26.64 -1.85 -2.12
N ASN A 368 -25.74 -1.21 -2.88
CA ASN A 368 -24.48 -0.70 -2.38
C ASN A 368 -24.68 0.40 -1.32
N ASP A 369 -25.66 1.29 -1.52
CA ASP A 369 -25.96 2.39 -0.58
C ASP A 369 -26.46 1.86 0.78
N LEU A 370 -27.25 0.78 0.75
CA LEU A 370 -27.71 0.07 1.95
C LEU A 370 -26.55 -0.64 2.65
N VAL A 371 -25.63 -1.26 1.90
CA VAL A 371 -24.45 -1.92 2.47
C VAL A 371 -23.47 -0.89 3.06
N ILE A 372 -23.26 0.26 2.42
CA ILE A 372 -22.48 1.37 2.98
C ILE A 372 -23.09 1.83 4.31
N LYS A 373 -24.41 2.02 4.38
CA LYS A 373 -25.09 2.41 5.62
C LYS A 373 -24.96 1.35 6.72
N ALA A 374 -25.18 0.07 6.39
CA ALA A 374 -25.04 -1.04 7.33
C ALA A 374 -23.60 -1.18 7.86
N ALA A 375 -22.59 -1.04 6.99
CA ALA A 375 -21.19 -1.02 7.38
C ALA A 375 -20.86 0.18 8.28
N ALA A 376 -21.41 1.36 7.99
CA ALA A 376 -21.18 2.55 8.80
C ALA A 376 -21.76 2.42 10.22
N LEU A 377 -22.97 1.87 10.34
CA LEU A 377 -23.60 1.60 11.64
C LEU A 377 -22.88 0.47 12.42
N ALA A 378 -22.39 -0.57 11.72
CA ALA A 378 -21.57 -1.61 12.33
C ALA A 378 -20.23 -1.04 12.87
N LEU A 379 -19.58 -0.13 12.14
CA LEU A 379 -18.37 0.57 12.58
C LEU A 379 -18.63 1.49 13.80
N ARG A 380 -19.81 2.12 13.90
CA ARG A 380 -20.19 2.84 15.13
C ARG A 380 -20.37 1.92 16.33
N LYS A 381 -20.92 0.72 16.11
CA LYS A 381 -21.23 -0.24 17.17
C LYS A 381 -19.98 -0.96 17.69
N VAL A 382 -19.03 -1.27 16.80
CA VAL A 382 -17.73 -1.88 17.12
C VAL A 382 -16.62 -0.92 16.65
N PRO A 383 -16.32 0.15 17.42
CA PRO A 383 -15.42 1.23 16.99
C PRO A 383 -13.96 0.78 16.84
N GLN A 384 -13.58 -0.34 17.46
CA GLN A 384 -12.25 -0.95 17.28
C GLN A 384 -11.95 -1.27 15.80
N CYS A 385 -12.95 -1.70 15.02
CA CYS A 385 -12.82 -1.92 13.58
C CYS A 385 -12.60 -0.62 12.78
N ASN A 386 -12.96 0.54 13.33
CA ASN A 386 -12.77 1.86 12.71
C ASN A 386 -11.46 2.49 13.20
N SER A 387 -10.34 1.78 13.02
CA SER A 387 -9.01 2.19 13.52
C SER A 387 -7.92 2.06 12.46
N SER A 388 -6.76 2.67 12.69
CA SER A 388 -5.52 2.48 11.93
C SER A 388 -4.35 2.08 12.83
N TRP A 389 -3.46 1.23 12.32
CA TRP A 389 -2.19 0.93 12.95
C TRP A 389 -1.18 2.06 12.66
N THR A 390 -0.51 2.57 13.69
CA THR A 390 0.64 3.48 13.55
C THR A 390 1.80 2.95 14.41
N ASP A 391 3.03 3.42 14.17
CA ASP A 391 4.24 2.86 14.78
C ASP A 391 4.24 2.92 16.32
N ASN A 392 3.54 3.89 16.90
CA ASN A 392 3.53 4.14 18.35
C ASN A 392 2.19 3.85 19.04
N TYR A 393 1.07 3.81 18.30
CA TYR A 393 -0.27 3.63 18.87
C TYR A 393 -1.31 3.20 17.82
N ILE A 394 -2.40 2.60 18.28
CA ILE A 394 -3.60 2.38 17.46
C ILE A 394 -4.44 3.66 17.46
N ARG A 395 -4.72 4.22 16.28
CA ARG A 395 -5.57 5.41 16.12
C ARG A 395 -7.00 4.98 15.82
N GLN A 396 -7.87 5.03 16.82
CA GLN A 396 -9.31 4.82 16.66
C GLN A 396 -10.00 6.10 16.16
N TYR A 397 -10.89 5.98 15.17
CA TYR A 397 -11.63 7.10 14.59
C TYR A 397 -13.08 7.16 15.10
N ASN A 398 -13.54 8.37 15.43
CA ASN A 398 -14.94 8.61 15.84
C ASN A 398 -15.86 8.94 14.65
N ASN A 399 -15.30 9.48 13.56
CA ASN A 399 -16.01 9.68 12.29
C ASN A 399 -15.91 8.40 11.45
N VAL A 400 -16.98 8.08 10.73
CA VAL A 400 -17.04 6.88 9.88
C VAL A 400 -17.04 7.31 8.42
N ASN A 401 -15.85 7.24 7.79
CA ASN A 401 -15.64 7.67 6.42
C ASN A 401 -15.40 6.45 5.54
N ILE A 402 -16.38 6.10 4.70
CA ILE A 402 -16.33 4.87 3.89
C ILE A 402 -15.83 5.20 2.48
N ASN A 403 -14.71 4.59 2.07
CA ASN A 403 -14.34 4.57 0.67
C ASN A 403 -15.17 3.54 -0.10
N VAL A 404 -15.50 3.88 -1.34
CA VAL A 404 -16.17 2.97 -2.29
C VAL A 404 -15.23 2.74 -3.47
N ALA A 405 -14.87 1.48 -3.73
CA ALA A 405 -14.05 1.13 -4.88
C ALA A 405 -14.84 1.27 -6.18
N VAL A 406 -14.36 2.11 -7.11
CA VAL A 406 -14.96 2.37 -8.43
C VAL A 406 -13.95 2.03 -9.52
N GLN A 407 -14.26 1.04 -10.33
CA GLN A 407 -13.48 0.69 -11.51
C GLN A 407 -13.78 1.67 -12.65
N THR A 408 -12.74 2.20 -13.28
CA THR A 408 -12.79 2.97 -14.52
C THR A 408 -11.77 2.42 -15.52
N ASP A 409 -11.75 2.93 -16.75
CA ASP A 409 -10.83 2.47 -17.78
C ASP A 409 -9.37 2.86 -17.49
N ASN A 410 -9.17 3.96 -16.77
CA ASN A 410 -7.85 4.46 -16.35
C ASN A 410 -7.29 3.72 -15.12
N GLY A 411 -8.13 3.03 -14.34
CA GLY A 411 -7.71 2.29 -13.15
C GLY A 411 -8.78 2.15 -12.08
N LEU A 412 -8.34 1.85 -10.86
CA LEU A 412 -9.20 1.73 -9.68
C LEU A 412 -9.15 3.03 -8.87
N TYR A 413 -10.27 3.75 -8.82
CA TYR A 413 -10.43 4.93 -7.97
C TYR A 413 -11.19 4.56 -6.69
N VAL A 414 -10.84 5.21 -5.58
CA VAL A 414 -11.33 4.83 -4.24
C VAL A 414 -11.86 6.08 -3.49
N PRO A 415 -12.87 6.79 -4.05
CA PRO A 415 -13.43 7.99 -3.44
C PRO A 415 -14.08 7.74 -2.07
N VAL A 416 -14.16 8.79 -1.23
CA VAL A 416 -14.60 8.73 0.17
C VAL A 416 -15.99 9.37 0.39
N ILE A 417 -16.83 8.68 1.17
CA ILE A 417 -18.09 9.19 1.69
C ILE A 417 -17.88 9.51 3.16
N ARG A 418 -17.78 10.80 3.47
CA ARG A 418 -17.53 11.30 4.83
C ARG A 418 -18.80 11.19 5.71
N ASP A 419 -18.65 10.83 6.98
CA ASP A 419 -19.76 10.72 7.96
C ASP A 419 -20.96 9.88 7.45
N ALA A 420 -20.67 8.72 6.85
CA ALA A 420 -21.69 7.81 6.30
C ALA A 420 -22.66 7.28 7.38
N ASP A 421 -22.25 7.28 8.65
CA ASP A 421 -23.08 6.92 9.80
C ASP A 421 -24.20 7.94 10.04
N LYS A 422 -23.94 9.24 9.85
CA LYS A 422 -24.90 10.34 10.10
C LYS A 422 -25.82 10.60 8.91
N LYS A 423 -25.37 10.27 7.69
CA LYS A 423 -26.12 10.54 6.45
C LYS A 423 -27.30 9.58 6.25
N GLY A 424 -28.38 10.09 5.66
CA GLY A 424 -29.52 9.29 5.20
C GLY A 424 -29.25 8.63 3.84
N LEU A 425 -29.92 7.52 3.55
CA LEU A 425 -29.69 6.70 2.35
C LEU A 425 -29.73 7.49 1.04
N SER A 426 -30.70 8.41 0.88
CA SER A 426 -30.79 9.24 -0.33
C SER A 426 -29.56 10.13 -0.55
N LYS A 427 -28.96 10.67 0.52
CA LYS A 427 -27.73 11.49 0.42
C LYS A 427 -26.52 10.62 0.06
N ILE A 428 -26.42 9.43 0.66
CA ILE A 428 -25.36 8.45 0.33
C ILE A 428 -25.45 8.05 -1.14
N ALA A 429 -26.64 7.68 -1.63
CA ALA A 429 -26.85 7.28 -3.02
C ALA A 429 -26.53 8.39 -4.03
N ASP A 430 -26.73 9.65 -3.66
CA ASP A 430 -26.40 10.82 -4.48
C ASP A 430 -24.89 11.11 -4.49
N GLU A 431 -24.24 11.07 -3.33
CA GLU A 431 -22.78 11.23 -3.23
C GLU A 431 -22.04 10.11 -3.97
N VAL A 432 -22.47 8.84 -3.82
CA VAL A 432 -21.92 7.69 -4.57
C VAL A 432 -21.97 7.93 -6.07
N LYS A 433 -23.13 8.37 -6.61
CA LYS A 433 -23.29 8.61 -8.04
C LYS A 433 -22.44 9.78 -8.54
N ASN A 434 -22.42 10.89 -7.80
CA ASN A 434 -21.63 12.06 -8.15
C ASN A 434 -20.12 11.74 -8.14
N LEU A 435 -19.63 11.02 -7.13
CA LEU A 435 -18.24 10.59 -7.04
C LEU A 435 -17.88 9.55 -8.12
N ALA A 436 -18.77 8.62 -8.43
CA ALA A 436 -18.57 7.65 -9.51
C ALA A 436 -18.58 8.31 -10.90
N GLN A 437 -19.38 9.36 -11.10
CA GLN A 437 -19.35 10.16 -12.33
C GLN A 437 -18.03 10.94 -12.45
N LYS A 438 -17.62 11.67 -11.42
CA LYS A 438 -16.30 12.33 -11.37
C LYS A 438 -15.14 11.36 -11.62
N ALA A 439 -15.21 10.14 -11.08
CA ALA A 439 -14.19 9.12 -11.29
C ALA A 439 -14.05 8.74 -12.77
N LYS A 440 -15.20 8.56 -13.47
CA LYS A 440 -15.23 8.26 -14.91
C LYS A 440 -14.75 9.43 -15.77
N GLU A 441 -15.09 10.65 -15.37
CA GLU A 441 -14.66 11.89 -16.02
C GLU A 441 -13.23 12.31 -15.66
N ASN A 442 -12.53 11.53 -14.81
CA ASN A 442 -11.20 11.83 -14.26
C ASN A 442 -11.11 13.22 -13.59
N SER A 443 -12.20 13.67 -12.95
CA SER A 443 -12.36 15.00 -12.35
C SER A 443 -12.45 14.97 -10.81
N LEU A 444 -11.96 13.89 -10.18
CA LEU A 444 -11.85 13.76 -8.73
C LEU A 444 -10.73 14.65 -8.17
N LYS A 445 -11.04 15.40 -7.10
CA LYS A 445 -10.04 16.17 -6.35
C LYS A 445 -9.31 15.28 -5.35
N PRO A 446 -8.09 15.64 -4.87
CA PRO A 446 -7.42 14.93 -3.78
C PRO A 446 -8.29 14.72 -2.54
N GLU A 447 -9.06 15.75 -2.17
CA GLU A 447 -10.04 15.71 -1.08
C GLU A 447 -11.15 14.65 -1.27
N ASP A 448 -11.47 14.26 -2.51
CA ASP A 448 -12.52 13.28 -2.82
C ASP A 448 -12.06 11.84 -2.55
N TYR A 449 -10.76 11.55 -2.36
CA TYR A 449 -10.24 10.19 -2.07
C TYR A 449 -9.37 10.07 -0.80
N GLU A 450 -9.08 11.17 -0.12
CA GLU A 450 -8.31 11.18 1.15
C GLU A 450 -9.18 11.21 2.42
N GLY A 451 -8.63 10.70 3.54
CA GLY A 451 -9.28 10.76 4.86
C GLY A 451 -10.35 9.69 5.12
N GLY A 452 -10.39 8.63 4.31
CA GLY A 452 -11.27 7.48 4.51
C GLY A 452 -10.73 6.51 5.57
N THR A 453 -11.62 5.98 6.41
CA THR A 453 -11.28 5.12 7.56
C THR A 453 -11.53 3.63 7.30
N PHE A 454 -12.40 3.30 6.34
CA PHE A 454 -12.75 1.93 5.99
C PHE A 454 -13.12 1.83 4.50
N THR A 455 -12.83 0.71 3.82
CA THR A 455 -13.15 0.55 2.38
C THR A 455 -14.22 -0.52 2.17
N VAL A 456 -15.12 -0.27 1.22
CA VAL A 456 -16.09 -1.24 0.69
C VAL A 456 -15.83 -1.45 -0.81
N SER A 457 -15.74 -2.72 -1.22
CA SER A 457 -15.56 -3.15 -2.62
C SER A 457 -16.62 -4.17 -3.01
N ASN A 458 -17.22 -4.00 -4.19
CA ASN A 458 -18.33 -4.80 -4.68
C ASN A 458 -18.07 -5.31 -6.09
N LEU A 459 -17.89 -6.63 -6.23
CA LEU A 459 -17.75 -7.31 -7.52
C LEU A 459 -18.96 -8.20 -7.84
N GLY A 460 -19.87 -8.41 -6.87
CA GLY A 460 -21.02 -9.28 -7.03
C GLY A 460 -22.05 -8.80 -8.05
N GLY A 461 -22.39 -7.50 -8.00
CA GLY A 461 -23.35 -6.88 -8.93
C GLY A 461 -22.86 -6.84 -10.39
N PRO A 462 -21.69 -6.24 -10.69
CA PRO A 462 -21.24 -6.06 -12.07
C PRO A 462 -20.56 -7.30 -12.69
N PHE A 463 -19.93 -8.18 -11.90
CA PHE A 463 -19.11 -9.28 -12.43
C PHE A 463 -19.57 -10.69 -11.98
N GLY A 464 -20.63 -10.80 -11.17
CA GLY A 464 -21.19 -12.09 -10.73
C GLY A 464 -20.32 -12.88 -9.75
N ILE A 465 -19.21 -12.31 -9.26
CA ILE A 465 -18.25 -12.99 -8.38
C ILE A 465 -18.90 -13.37 -7.05
N LYS A 466 -19.03 -14.67 -6.78
CA LYS A 466 -19.62 -15.23 -5.55
C LYS A 466 -18.91 -14.77 -4.28
N GLN A 467 -17.58 -14.82 -4.27
CA GLN A 467 -16.75 -14.46 -3.13
C GLN A 467 -15.37 -14.02 -3.63
N PHE A 468 -14.79 -13.00 -3.00
CA PHE A 468 -13.39 -12.63 -3.19
C PHE A 468 -12.82 -12.07 -1.89
N CYS A 469 -11.50 -12.04 -1.78
CA CYS A 469 -10.77 -11.37 -0.70
C CYS A 469 -10.10 -10.12 -1.27
N ALA A 470 -10.30 -8.97 -0.63
CA ALA A 470 -9.65 -7.73 -1.03
C ALA A 470 -8.34 -7.50 -0.27
N ILE A 471 -7.47 -6.64 -0.80
CA ILE A 471 -6.27 -6.17 -0.10
C ILE A 471 -6.64 -4.87 0.62
N ILE A 472 -6.28 -4.74 1.89
CA ILE A 472 -6.55 -3.56 2.70
C ILE A 472 -5.82 -2.36 2.10
N ASN A 473 -6.44 -1.18 2.12
CA ASN A 473 -5.83 0.06 1.65
C ASN A 473 -5.19 0.82 2.83
N PRO A 474 -3.84 0.88 2.96
CA PRO A 474 -3.20 1.56 4.10
C PRO A 474 -3.57 3.05 4.12
N PRO A 475 -3.78 3.68 5.29
CA PRO A 475 -3.50 3.18 6.64
C PRO A 475 -4.68 2.46 7.32
N GLN A 476 -5.73 2.05 6.58
CA GLN A 476 -6.93 1.44 7.18
C GLN A 476 -6.63 0.05 7.74
N SER A 477 -7.43 -0.41 8.72
CA SER A 477 -7.29 -1.76 9.31
C SER A 477 -8.27 -2.80 8.72
N GLY A 478 -9.16 -2.42 7.81
CA GLY A 478 -10.17 -3.33 7.27
C GLY A 478 -10.75 -2.93 5.91
N ILE A 479 -11.14 -3.94 5.13
CA ILE A 479 -11.85 -3.80 3.85
C ILE A 479 -12.93 -4.87 3.70
N LEU A 480 -14.13 -4.46 3.27
CA LEU A 480 -15.26 -5.33 3.01
C LEU A 480 -15.37 -5.69 1.52
N ALA A 481 -15.39 -6.98 1.22
CA ALA A 481 -15.61 -7.54 -0.11
C ALA A 481 -17.03 -8.13 -0.22
N ILE A 482 -17.83 -7.62 -1.16
CA ILE A 482 -19.23 -8.01 -1.36
C ILE A 482 -19.36 -8.89 -2.61
N GLY A 483 -19.77 -10.14 -2.40
CA GLY A 483 -20.06 -11.11 -3.46
C GLY A 483 -21.44 -10.95 -4.09
N SER A 484 -21.74 -11.79 -5.08
CA SER A 484 -23.04 -11.83 -5.76
C SER A 484 -24.13 -12.44 -4.86
N ALA A 485 -25.37 -12.04 -5.09
CA ALA A 485 -26.54 -12.60 -4.42
C ALA A 485 -27.03 -13.84 -5.18
N GLU A 486 -26.91 -15.01 -4.57
CA GLU A 486 -27.33 -16.30 -5.13
C GLU A 486 -28.60 -16.81 -4.45
N LYS A 487 -29.56 -17.34 -5.21
CA LYS A 487 -30.67 -18.08 -4.63
C LYS A 487 -30.19 -19.46 -4.18
N ARG A 488 -30.35 -19.76 -2.89
CA ARG A 488 -30.03 -21.06 -2.29
C ARG A 488 -31.28 -21.67 -1.68
N VAL A 489 -31.36 -23.01 -1.69
CA VAL A 489 -32.44 -23.74 -1.02
C VAL A 489 -32.02 -23.96 0.43
N ILE A 490 -32.87 -23.55 1.36
CA ILE A 490 -32.71 -23.75 2.81
C ILE A 490 -33.84 -24.65 3.34
N PRO A 491 -33.59 -25.44 4.38
CA PRO A 491 -34.65 -26.16 5.08
C PRO A 491 -35.65 -25.15 5.66
N GLY A 492 -36.93 -25.47 5.52
CA GLY A 492 -38.04 -24.71 6.05
C GLY A 492 -38.37 -25.11 7.49
N SER A 493 -39.64 -24.94 7.87
CA SER A 493 -40.07 -25.19 9.25
C SER A 493 -40.59 -26.62 9.49
N GLY A 494 -40.84 -27.37 8.40
CA GLY A 494 -41.21 -28.78 8.43
C GLY A 494 -40.08 -29.67 7.88
N PRO A 495 -40.11 -30.99 8.15
CA PRO A 495 -39.05 -31.93 7.78
C PRO A 495 -38.80 -32.03 6.26
N ASP A 496 -39.83 -31.79 5.44
CA ASP A 496 -39.76 -31.78 3.96
C ASP A 496 -40.10 -30.40 3.36
N ASP A 497 -40.14 -29.34 4.18
CA ASP A 497 -40.33 -27.95 3.71
C ASP A 497 -38.98 -27.41 3.21
N PHE A 498 -38.94 -26.89 1.98
CA PHE A 498 -37.74 -26.30 1.37
C PHE A 498 -38.07 -24.92 0.82
N LYS A 499 -37.37 -23.90 1.31
CA LYS A 499 -37.56 -22.51 0.92
C LYS A 499 -36.37 -22.03 0.10
N SER A 500 -36.62 -21.32 -1.00
CA SER A 500 -35.56 -20.60 -1.71
C SER A 500 -35.36 -19.23 -1.08
N ALA A 501 -34.14 -18.90 -0.70
CA ALA A 501 -33.78 -17.60 -0.12
C ALA A 501 -32.52 -17.05 -0.81
N SER A 502 -32.40 -15.73 -0.91
CA SER A 502 -31.27 -15.08 -1.57
C SER A 502 -30.15 -14.80 -0.56
N PHE A 503 -28.97 -15.38 -0.77
CA PHE A 503 -27.81 -15.20 0.07
C PHE A 503 -26.71 -14.43 -0.64
N MET A 504 -26.14 -13.45 0.06
CA MET A 504 -24.97 -12.68 -0.35
C MET A 504 -23.80 -13.04 0.56
N SER A 505 -22.74 -13.59 -0.02
CA SER A 505 -21.50 -13.90 0.70
C SER A 505 -20.66 -12.63 0.86
N VAL A 506 -20.24 -12.33 2.09
CA VAL A 506 -19.50 -11.12 2.43
C VAL A 506 -18.22 -11.51 3.16
N THR A 507 -17.08 -11.01 2.68
CA THR A 507 -15.76 -11.30 3.27
C THR A 507 -15.12 -10.02 3.77
N LEU A 508 -14.83 -9.98 5.07
CA LEU A 508 -14.05 -8.92 5.70
C LEU A 508 -12.59 -9.34 5.74
N SER A 509 -11.70 -8.47 5.26
CA SER A 509 -10.25 -8.64 5.39
C SER A 509 -9.75 -7.66 6.46
N CYS A 510 -8.99 -8.15 7.43
CA CYS A 510 -8.61 -7.42 8.63
C CYS A 510 -7.10 -7.42 8.88
N ASP A 511 -6.58 -6.33 9.45
CA ASP A 511 -5.26 -6.28 10.07
C ASP A 511 -5.32 -6.94 11.45
N HIS A 512 -4.69 -8.11 11.60
CA HIS A 512 -4.72 -8.88 12.85
C HIS A 512 -4.01 -8.18 14.03
N ARG A 513 -3.27 -7.08 13.80
CA ARG A 513 -2.65 -6.28 14.87
C ARG A 513 -3.66 -5.36 15.59
N VAL A 514 -4.77 -5.05 14.92
CA VAL A 514 -5.78 -4.08 15.40
C VAL A 514 -7.12 -4.76 15.64
N ILE A 515 -7.54 -5.63 14.73
CA ILE A 515 -8.83 -6.33 14.78
C ILE A 515 -8.51 -7.81 15.02
N ASP A 516 -8.88 -8.32 16.19
CA ASP A 516 -8.80 -9.76 16.46
C ASP A 516 -10.03 -10.52 15.91
N GLY A 517 -9.97 -11.85 15.94
CA GLY A 517 -11.05 -12.70 15.44
C GLY A 517 -12.40 -12.50 16.13
N ALA A 518 -12.44 -12.11 17.41
CA ALA A 518 -13.68 -11.87 18.15
C ALA A 518 -14.27 -10.50 17.79
N ILE A 519 -13.46 -9.44 17.74
CA ILE A 519 -13.86 -8.09 17.32
C ILE A 519 -14.36 -8.11 15.87
N GLY A 520 -13.64 -8.78 14.97
CA GLY A 520 -14.05 -8.95 13.57
C GLY A 520 -15.36 -9.74 13.42
N ALA A 521 -15.56 -10.77 14.24
CA ALA A 521 -16.81 -11.54 14.27
C ALA A 521 -17.98 -10.73 14.88
N GLU A 522 -17.74 -9.90 15.89
CA GLU A 522 -18.77 -9.01 16.46
C GLU A 522 -19.21 -7.95 15.45
N TRP A 523 -18.27 -7.34 14.74
CA TRP A 523 -18.57 -6.40 13.66
C TRP A 523 -19.36 -7.07 12.53
N LEU A 524 -18.96 -8.27 12.10
CA LEU A 524 -19.70 -9.03 11.09
C LEU A 524 -21.10 -9.46 11.57
N LYS A 525 -21.26 -9.78 12.86
CA LYS A 525 -22.57 -10.05 13.48
C LYS A 525 -23.46 -8.81 13.49
N ALA A 526 -22.91 -7.63 13.80
CA ALA A 526 -23.64 -6.36 13.74
C ALA A 526 -24.05 -6.04 12.30
N PHE A 527 -23.10 -6.09 11.35
CA PHE A 527 -23.34 -5.90 9.92
C PHE A 527 -24.41 -6.86 9.38
N LYS A 528 -24.29 -8.15 9.66
CA LYS A 528 -25.29 -9.18 9.29
C LYS A 528 -26.67 -8.86 9.88
N GLY A 529 -26.74 -8.43 11.14
CA GLY A 529 -28.00 -8.01 11.77
C GLY A 529 -28.70 -6.87 11.01
N TYR A 530 -27.95 -5.85 10.58
CA TYR A 530 -28.48 -4.74 9.78
C TYR A 530 -28.91 -5.17 8.37
N ILE A 531 -28.18 -6.08 7.71
CA ILE A 531 -28.55 -6.58 6.37
C ILE A 531 -29.80 -7.47 6.43
N GLU A 532 -29.87 -8.38 7.39
CA GLU A 532 -30.99 -9.32 7.52
C GLU A 532 -32.25 -8.69 8.12
N ASN A 533 -32.13 -7.57 8.86
CA ASN A 533 -33.26 -6.82 9.41
C ASN A 533 -33.08 -5.31 9.14
N PRO A 534 -33.31 -4.86 7.90
CA PRO A 534 -32.90 -3.53 7.45
C PRO A 534 -33.66 -2.36 8.09
N GLU A 535 -34.83 -2.62 8.67
CA GLU A 535 -35.56 -1.67 9.53
C GLU A 535 -34.74 -1.23 10.75
N SER A 536 -33.84 -2.09 11.25
CA SER A 536 -32.96 -1.76 12.38
C SER A 536 -31.91 -0.68 12.06
N MET A 537 -31.74 -0.30 10.79
CA MET A 537 -30.90 0.85 10.39
C MET A 537 -31.57 2.22 10.63
N LEU A 538 -32.82 2.23 11.10
CA LEU A 538 -33.57 3.44 11.50
C LEU A 538 -33.40 3.78 12.98
N LEU A 539 -32.81 2.88 13.77
CA LEU A 539 -32.49 3.02 15.20
C LEU A 539 -31.03 3.48 15.38
#